data_AF-A0A7D6GST7-F1
#
_entry.id   AF-A0A7D6GST7-F1
#
_cell.length_a   1.000
_cell.length_b   1.000
_cell.length_c   1.000
_cell.angle_alpha   90.00
_cell.angle_beta   90.00
_cell.angle_gamma   90.00
#
_symmetry.space_group_name_H-M   'P 1'
#
loop_
_entity.id
_entity.type
_entity.pdbx_description
1 polymer ?
#
loop_
_entity_poly.entity_id
_entity_poly.type
_entity_poly.pdbx_seq_one_letter_code
_entity_poly.pdbx_strand_id
1 'polypeptide(L)' 'MPTFDPELLVEALLLVVYTVVAGVLTVGGILVEQASLQHLGGGEAMIAMWMALLGGVMLYAGAYGLGYQKVLSKYV' A
#
# COMPACT_ATOMS: atom_id res chain seq x y z
N MET A 1 23.07 23.99 17.09
CA MET A 1 22.82 22.55 17.33
C MET A 1 21.39 22.31 16.89
N PRO A 2 21.09 21.37 15.98
CA PRO A 2 19.70 21.12 15.62
C PRO A 2 19.01 20.57 16.87
N THR A 3 18.13 21.37 17.48
CA THR A 3 17.18 20.87 18.48
C THR A 3 16.22 19.98 17.71
N PHE A 4 16.29 18.68 17.97
CA PHE A 4 15.27 17.75 17.50
C PHE A 4 14.10 17.88 18.46
N ASP A 5 13.08 18.64 18.07
CA ASP A 5 11.84 18.68 18.83
C ASP A 5 11.23 17.26 18.85
N PRO A 6 10.90 16.71 20.04
CA PRO A 6 10.38 15.35 20.14
C PRO A 6 9.12 15.11 19.30
N GLU A 7 8.30 16.14 19.12
CA GLU A 7 7.12 16.10 18.23
C GLU A 7 7.51 15.85 16.77
N LEU A 8 8.55 16.52 16.26
CA LEU A 8 9.06 16.33 14.90
C LEU A 8 9.61 14.92 14.68
N LEU A 9 10.28 14.35 15.68
CA LEU A 9 10.78 12.96 15.60
C LEU A 9 9.64 11.94 15.54
N VAL A 10 8.61 12.12 16.37
CA VAL A 10 7.43 11.24 16.37
C VAL A 10 6.68 11.36 15.04
N GLU A 11 6.54 12.58 14.53
CA GLU A 11 5.88 12.85 13.26
C GLU A 11 6.63 12.24 12.07
N ALA A 12 7.95 12.36 12.04
CA ALA A 12 8.80 11.74 11.03
C ALA A 12 8.74 10.21 11.09
N LEU A 13 8.76 9.63 12.30
CA LEU A 13 8.63 8.19 12.47
C LEU A 13 7.27 7.69 11.95
N LEU A 14 6.18 8.37 12.30
CA LEU A 14 4.84 8.03 11.80
C LEU A 14 4.76 8.13 10.28
N LEU A 15 5.34 9.18 9.69
CA LEU A 15 5.40 9.32 8.24
C LEU A 15 6.13 8.15 7.58
N VAL A 16 7.28 7.75 8.12
CA VAL A 16 8.04 6.59 7.63
C VAL A 16 7.20 5.32 7.73
N VAL A 17 6.55 5.08 8.87
CA VAL A 17 5.69 3.91 9.06
C VAL A 17 4.56 3.88 8.04
N TYR A 18 3.82 4.98 7.86
CA TYR A 18 2.74 5.04 6.88
C TYR A 18 3.24 4.86 5.44
N THR A 19 4.42 5.40 5.12
CA THR A 19 5.04 5.24 3.80
C THR A 19 5.43 3.78 3.54
N VAL A 20 6.01 3.11 4.52
CA VAL A 20 6.39 1.69 4.41
C VAL A 20 5.15 0.83 4.25
N VAL A 21 4.11 1.04 5.07
CA VAL A 21 2.86 0.27 4.97
C VAL A 21 2.16 0.52 3.63
N ALA A 22 2.12 1.77 3.15
CA ALA A 22 1.60 2.11 1.83
C ALA A 22 2.37 1.38 0.71
N GLY A 23 3.71 1.37 0.80
CA GLY A 23 4.58 0.67 -0.14
C GLY A 23 4.34 -0.84 -0.14
N VAL A 24 4.27 -1.46 1.04
CA VAL A 24 4.01 -2.91 1.18
C VAL A 24 2.63 -3.28 0.63
N LEU A 25 1.59 -2.51 0.94
CA LEU A 25 0.25 -2.76 0.39
C LEU A 25 0.22 -2.59 -1.12
N THR A 26 0.93 -1.61 -1.66
CA THR A 26 0.98 -1.37 -3.11
C THR A 26 1.72 -2.49 -3.82
N VAL A 27 2.95 -2.81 -3.39
CA VAL A 27 3.76 -3.89 -3.98
C VAL A 27 3.06 -5.24 -3.80
N GLY A 28 2.52 -5.51 -2.60
CA GLY A 28 1.76 -6.71 -2.31
C GLY A 28 0.52 -6.83 -3.20
N GLY A 29 -0.22 -5.74 -3.39
CA GLY A 29 -1.37 -5.70 -4.29
C GLY A 29 -1.00 -6.03 -5.73
N ILE A 30 0.12 -5.48 -6.25
CA ILE A 30 0.63 -5.83 -7.60
C ILE A 30 0.95 -7.32 -7.71
N LEU A 31 1.63 -7.89 -6.70
CA LEU A 31 1.99 -9.32 -6.71
C LEU A 31 0.75 -10.21 -6.67
N VAL A 32 -0.27 -9.81 -5.90
CA VAL A 32 -1.55 -10.52 -5.82
C VAL A 32 -2.31 -10.44 -7.15
N GLU A 33 -2.32 -9.29 -7.83
CA GLU A 33 -2.88 -9.17 -9.18
C GLU A 33 -2.13 -10.04 -10.21
N GLN A 34 -0.80 -10.10 -10.13
CA GLN A 34 -0.02 -10.98 -11.00
C GLN A 34 -0.35 -12.46 -10.78
N ALA A 35 -0.47 -12.87 -9.52
CA ALA A 35 -0.86 -14.23 -9.19
C ALA A 35 -2.31 -14.52 -9.60
N SER A 36 -3.23 -13.55 -9.46
CA SER A 36 -4.60 -13.64 -9.99
C SER A 36 -4.60 -13.97 -11.49
N LEU A 37 -3.80 -13.25 -12.29
CA LEU A 37 -3.68 -13.50 -13.72
C LEU A 37 -3.11 -14.89 -14.04
N GLN A 38 -2.17 -15.39 -13.23
CA GLN A 38 -1.65 -16.75 -13.36
C GLN A 38 -2.73 -17.81 -13.11
N HIS A 39 -3.54 -17.66 -12.05
CA HIS A 39 -4.66 -18.55 -11.76
C HIS A 39 -5.77 -18.47 -12.82
N LEU A 40 -6.01 -17.29 -13.37
CA LEU A 40 -6.96 -17.10 -14.48
C LEU A 40 -6.51 -17.88 -15.72
N GLY A 41 -5.21 -17.79 -16.06
CA GLY A 41 -4.60 -18.55 -17.16
C GLY A 41 -4.57 -20.06 -16.92
N GLY A 42 -4.55 -20.48 -15.65
CA GLY A 42 -4.63 -21.89 -15.22
C GLY A 42 -6.05 -22.48 -15.22
N GLY A 43 -7.08 -21.68 -15.51
CA GLY A 43 -8.49 -22.12 -15.51
C GLY A 43 -9.19 -22.05 -14.15
N GLU A 44 -8.51 -21.54 -13.12
CA GLU A 44 -9.03 -21.41 -11.75
C GLU A 44 -9.74 -20.06 -11.56
N ALA A 45 -10.78 -19.81 -12.35
CA ALA A 45 -11.45 -18.49 -12.43
C ALA A 45 -11.97 -17.96 -11.08
N MET A 46 -12.45 -18.85 -10.20
CA MET A 46 -12.94 -18.47 -8.87
C MET A 46 -11.81 -17.92 -7.98
N ILE A 47 -10.65 -18.59 -7.98
CA ILE A 47 -9.47 -18.18 -7.18
C ILE A 47 -8.91 -16.88 -7.74
N ALA A 48 -8.78 -16.78 -9.07
CA ALA A 48 -8.36 -15.55 -9.73
C ALA A 48 -9.26 -14.36 -9.37
N MET A 49 -10.58 -14.53 -9.36
CA MET A 49 -11.50 -13.45 -8.99
C MET A 49 -11.29 -12.95 -7.55
N TRP A 50 -11.13 -13.86 -6.59
CA TRP A 50 -10.87 -13.48 -5.20
C TRP A 50 -9.51 -12.80 -5.04
N MET A 51 -8.50 -13.24 -5.77
CA MET A 51 -7.19 -12.63 -5.76
C MET A 51 -7.21 -11.23 -6.40
N ALA A 52 -7.90 -11.04 -7.53
CA ALA A 52 -8.09 -9.71 -8.13
C ALA A 52 -8.84 -8.75 -7.19
N LEU A 53 -9.84 -9.24 -6.45
CA LEU A 53 -10.52 -8.39 -5.46
C LEU A 53 -9.58 -7.99 -4.31
N LEU A 54 -8.78 -8.93 -3.80
CA LEU A 54 -7.81 -8.64 -2.74
C LEU A 54 -6.68 -7.72 -3.22
N GLY A 55 -6.13 -7.97 -4.41
CA GLY A 55 -5.11 -7.14 -5.05
C GLY A 55 -5.61 -5.72 -5.27
N GLY A 56 -6.81 -5.56 -5.83
CA GLY A 56 -7.48 -4.28 -5.98
C GLY A 56 -7.67 -3.52 -4.66
N VAL A 57 -8.12 -4.20 -3.59
CA VAL A 57 -8.27 -3.59 -2.26
C VAL A 57 -6.91 -3.15 -1.70
N MET A 58 -5.88 -4.00 -1.81
CA MET A 58 -4.53 -3.68 -1.35
C MET A 58 -3.93 -2.48 -2.11
N LEU A 59 -4.14 -2.42 -3.43
CA LEU A 59 -3.72 -1.30 -4.27
C LEU A 59 -4.45 0.00 -3.89
N TYR A 60 -5.77 -0.07 -3.69
CA TYR A 60 -6.54 1.10 -3.26
C TYR A 60 -6.10 1.59 -1.88
N ALA A 61 -5.96 0.68 -0.91
CA ALA A 61 -5.54 1.01 0.45
C ALA A 61 -4.10 1.56 0.48
N GLY A 62 -3.18 0.95 -0.26
CA GLY A 62 -1.78 1.35 -0.34
C GLY A 62 -1.58 2.67 -1.07
N ALA A 63 -2.07 2.80 -2.30
CA ALA A 63 -1.83 3.96 -3.14
C ALA A 63 -2.71 5.15 -2.76
N TYR A 64 -4.02 4.95 -2.58
CA TYR A 64 -4.97 6.03 -2.33
C TYR A 64 -5.17 6.27 -0.83
N GLY A 65 -5.47 5.22 -0.06
CA GLY A 65 -5.80 5.35 1.37
C GLY A 65 -4.63 5.84 2.22
N LEU A 66 -3.43 5.27 2.01
CA LEU A 66 -2.25 5.64 2.79
C LEU A 66 -1.29 6.56 2.01
N GLY A 67 -0.94 6.20 0.78
CA GLY A 67 -0.02 6.99 -0.04
C GLY A 67 -0.55 8.40 -0.32
N TYR A 68 -1.80 8.52 -0.77
CA TYR A 68 -2.36 9.82 -1.09
C TYR A 68 -2.86 10.57 0.16
N GLN A 69 -3.77 9.98 0.94
CA GLN A 69 -4.41 10.71 2.05
C GLN A 69 -3.52 10.92 3.27
N LYS A 70 -2.58 10.01 3.58
CA LYS A 70 -1.75 10.11 4.80
C LYS A 70 -0.36 10.66 4.53
N VAL A 71 0.21 10.39 3.35
CA VAL A 71 1.57 10.83 3.00
C VAL A 71 1.53 12.07 2.12
N LEU A 72 0.96 12.02 0.91
CA LEU A 72 1.00 13.14 -0.04
C LEU A 72 0.13 14.34 0.37
N SER A 73 -1.03 14.12 1.00
CA SER A 73 -1.90 15.22 1.48
C SER A 73 -1.22 16.11 2.52
N LYS A 74 -0.10 15.68 3.09
CA LYS A 74 0.70 16.48 4.02
C LYS A 74 1.63 17.47 3.31
N TYR A 75 1.81 17.31 2.01
CA TYR A 75 2.76 18.06 1.18
C TYR A 75 2.09 18.87 0.05
N VAL A 76 0.76 18.76 -0.13
CA VAL A 76 -0.05 19.46 -1.15
C VAL A 76 -1.01 20.43 -0.49
#